data_AF-A0A2N1LNV7-F1
#
_entry.id   AF-A0A2N1LNV7-F1
#
_cell.length_a   1.000
_cell.length_b   1.000
_cell.length_c   1.000
_cell.angle_alpha   90.00
_cell.angle_beta   90.00
_cell.angle_gamma   90.00
#
_symmetry.space_group_name_H-M   'P 1'
#
loop_
_entity.id
_entity.type
_entity.pdbx_description
1 polymer ?
#
loop_
_entity_poly.entity_id
_entity_poly.type
_entity_poly.pdbx_seq_one_letter_code
_entity_poly.pdbx_strand_id
1 'polypeptide(L)'
;MVSQPDISNTLDKSLYSNHSAPSYFILKTVMKLNQIPIEFQEEELNELKYKEIGREMGQNLWQSYKCLKKNINNLQTPESLNDYISVFPGSLTNFFESMLTTILERKTAESNRKRLLKEKSLKELDSQKINHLLSLLISALINFTFPYLNLWLPNVLASLCRRPKLLSSLHDLLTKCSIIGHTNRHERRLEKTRMKSADPSKRLLTEKNVFNLAVIDNIDFKERSFQFGNIYDVTR
;
A
#
# COMPACT_ATOMS: atom_id res chain seq x y z
N MET A 1 16.32 -74.93 33.62
CA MET A 1 16.19 -73.57 34.16
C MET A 1 16.97 -72.66 33.21
N VAL A 2 16.25 -71.92 32.35
CA VAL A 2 16.81 -71.09 31.28
C VAL A 2 16.16 -69.70 31.33
N SER A 3 16.98 -68.71 31.04
CA SER A 3 16.84 -67.26 31.13
C SER A 3 15.84 -66.60 30.15
N GLN A 4 15.48 -65.34 30.45
CA GLN A 4 14.74 -64.31 29.67
C GLN A 4 15.15 -64.16 28.18
N PRO A 5 14.41 -63.44 27.26
CA PRO A 5 13.50 -62.30 27.51
C PRO A 5 12.18 -62.20 26.69
N ASP A 6 11.35 -61.23 27.11
CA ASP A 6 10.11 -60.75 26.49
C ASP A 6 10.29 -60.22 25.06
N ILE A 7 9.42 -60.67 24.15
CA ILE A 7 9.36 -60.24 22.75
C ILE A 7 8.02 -59.55 22.47
N SER A 8 8.14 -58.36 21.85
CA SER A 8 7.14 -57.60 21.08
C SER A 8 5.92 -57.08 21.86
N ASN A 9 5.76 -55.79 22.16
CA ASN A 9 6.13 -54.58 21.41
C ASN A 9 5.45 -54.48 20.03
N THR A 10 4.12 -54.43 20.01
CA THR A 10 3.30 -53.77 18.96
C THR A 10 1.89 -53.58 19.49
N LEU A 11 1.66 -52.48 20.22
CA LEU A 11 0.31 -51.91 20.31
C LEU A 11 0.44 -50.43 19.96
N ASP A 12 -0.13 -50.10 18.80
CA ASP A 12 -0.07 -48.84 18.10
C ASP A 12 -0.25 -47.62 19.00
N LYS A 13 0.85 -46.87 19.14
CA LYS A 13 0.88 -45.54 19.75
C LYS A 13 0.64 -44.44 18.71
N SER A 14 -0.24 -44.68 17.74
CA SER A 14 -0.51 -43.76 16.60
C SER A 14 -1.88 -43.08 16.64
N LEU A 15 -2.71 -43.28 17.68
CA LEU A 15 -4.07 -42.71 17.74
C LEU A 15 -4.22 -41.35 18.44
N TYR A 16 -3.13 -40.64 18.73
CA TYR A 16 -3.21 -39.21 19.05
C TYR A 16 -2.88 -38.40 17.80
N SER A 17 -3.77 -38.47 16.80
CA SER A 17 -3.76 -37.51 15.71
C SER A 17 -3.94 -36.12 16.31
N ASN A 18 -3.03 -35.21 15.98
CA ASN A 18 -3.16 -33.77 16.19
C ASN A 18 -4.53 -33.32 15.65
N HIS A 19 -5.55 -33.26 16.49
CA HIS A 19 -6.81 -32.63 16.15
C HIS A 19 -6.58 -31.13 16.19
N SER A 20 -6.10 -30.59 15.06
CA SER A 20 -6.25 -29.17 14.77
C SER A 20 -7.73 -28.84 14.94
N ALA A 21 -8.05 -27.83 15.75
CA ALA A 21 -9.42 -27.39 15.93
C ALA A 21 -10.11 -27.27 14.56
N PRO A 22 -11.34 -27.80 14.40
CA PRO A 22 -12.04 -27.76 13.12
C PRO A 22 -12.15 -26.31 12.65
N SER A 23 -11.92 -26.08 11.35
CA SER A 23 -12.00 -24.74 10.80
C SER A 23 -13.40 -24.15 11.01
N TYR A 24 -13.50 -22.83 11.12
CA TYR A 24 -14.78 -22.13 11.28
C TYR A 24 -15.80 -22.55 10.21
N PHE A 25 -15.35 -22.81 8.98
CA PHE A 25 -16.20 -23.31 7.91
C PHE A 25 -16.76 -24.71 8.21
N ILE A 26 -15.92 -25.64 8.70
CA ILE A 26 -16.35 -26.99 9.08
C ILE A 26 -17.35 -26.92 10.23
N LEU A 27 -17.04 -26.13 11.27
CA LEU A 27 -17.93 -25.95 12.41
C LEU A 27 -19.29 -25.37 11.98
N LYS A 28 -19.28 -24.30 11.17
CA LYS A 28 -20.50 -23.68 10.62
C LYS A 28 -21.31 -24.67 9.77
N THR A 29 -20.64 -25.53 9.01
CA THR A 29 -21.28 -26.55 8.18
C THR A 29 -21.93 -27.63 9.04
N VAL A 30 -21.22 -28.17 10.03
CA VAL A 30 -21.74 -29.18 10.96
C VAL A 30 -22.92 -28.64 11.76
N MET A 31 -22.82 -27.42 12.27
CA MET A 31 -23.90 -26.78 13.03
C MET A 31 -25.16 -26.57 12.17
N LYS A 32 -25.00 -26.16 10.90
CA LYS A 32 -26.11 -26.06 9.94
C LYS A 32 -26.74 -27.41 9.60
N LEU A 33 -25.93 -28.43 9.37
CA LEU A 33 -26.42 -29.79 9.08
C LEU A 33 -27.22 -30.38 10.25
N ASN A 34 -26.78 -30.08 11.47
CA ASN A 34 -27.44 -30.53 12.70
C ASN A 34 -28.61 -29.64 13.14
N GLN A 35 -29.02 -28.65 12.32
CA GLN A 35 -30.10 -27.70 12.64
C GLN A 35 -29.93 -27.00 14.00
N ILE A 36 -28.68 -26.85 14.46
CA ILE A 36 -28.41 -26.17 15.72
C ILE A 36 -28.55 -24.67 15.45
N PRO A 37 -29.43 -23.95 16.16
CA PRO A 37 -29.68 -22.53 15.94
C PRO A 37 -28.52 -21.71 16.53
N ILE A 38 -27.37 -21.74 15.87
CA ILE A 38 -26.22 -20.88 16.19
C ILE A 38 -26.20 -19.76 15.16
N GLU A 39 -26.64 -18.58 15.58
CA GLU A 39 -26.44 -17.36 14.83
C GLU A 39 -25.00 -16.90 15.09
N PHE A 40 -24.09 -17.17 14.17
CA PHE A 40 -22.75 -16.59 14.19
C PHE A 40 -22.89 -15.11 13.83
N GLN A 41 -23.27 -14.29 14.81
CA GLN A 41 -23.26 -12.85 14.66
C GLN A 41 -21.80 -12.41 14.61
N GLU A 42 -21.32 -12.11 13.41
CA GLU A 42 -20.17 -11.21 13.30
C GLU A 42 -20.68 -9.87 13.83
N GLU A 43 -20.17 -9.42 14.99
CA GLU A 43 -20.45 -8.07 15.49
C GLU A 43 -19.86 -7.08 14.47
N GLU A 44 -20.64 -6.73 13.46
CA GLU A 44 -20.33 -5.61 12.59
C GLU A 44 -20.34 -4.35 13.47
N LEU A 45 -19.25 -3.58 13.41
CA LEU A 45 -19.25 -2.27 14.05
C LEU A 45 -20.39 -1.45 13.42
N ASN A 46 -21.36 -1.05 14.23
CA ASN A 46 -22.41 -0.14 13.81
C ASN A 46 -21.76 1.16 13.27
N GLU A 47 -22.28 1.70 12.18
CA GLU A 47 -21.86 2.97 11.56
C GLU A 47 -21.65 4.10 12.59
N LEU A 48 -22.48 4.12 13.64
CA LEU A 48 -22.36 5.07 14.76
C LEU A 48 -21.00 4.98 15.48
N LYS A 49 -20.49 3.76 15.73
CA LYS A 49 -19.19 3.56 16.40
C LYS A 49 -18.04 4.11 15.56
N TYR A 50 -18.07 3.93 14.23
CA TYR A 50 -17.05 4.50 13.35
C TYR A 50 -17.09 6.04 13.35
N LYS A 51 -18.28 6.63 13.40
CA LYS A 51 -18.45 8.09 13.53
C LYS A 51 -17.91 8.61 14.86
N GLU A 52 -18.12 7.89 15.95
CA GLU A 52 -17.59 8.21 17.28
C GLU A 52 -16.06 8.17 17.28
N ILE A 53 -15.44 7.10 16.77
CA ILE A 53 -13.98 6.98 16.63
C ILE A 53 -13.42 8.17 15.85
N GLY A 54 -14.05 8.54 14.72
CA GLY A 54 -13.64 9.68 13.92
C GLY A 54 -13.73 11.01 14.68
N ARG A 55 -14.79 11.21 15.45
CA ARG A 55 -14.98 12.42 16.28
C ARG A 55 -13.92 12.52 17.37
N GLU A 56 -13.67 11.43 18.09
CA GLU A 56 -12.65 11.39 19.13
C GLU A 56 -11.25 11.63 18.56
N MET A 57 -10.91 11.03 17.41
CA MET A 57 -9.64 11.28 16.74
C MET A 57 -9.48 12.74 16.31
N GLY A 58 -10.54 13.34 15.76
CA GLY A 58 -10.55 14.76 15.38
C GLY A 58 -10.35 15.70 16.59
N GLN A 59 -11.04 15.43 17.70
CA GLN A 59 -10.89 16.21 18.94
C GLN A 59 -9.48 16.07 19.53
N ASN A 60 -8.94 14.85 19.57
CA ASN A 60 -7.57 14.61 20.02
C ASN A 60 -6.54 15.34 19.17
N LEU A 61 -6.69 15.31 17.83
CA LEU A 61 -5.83 16.07 16.92
C LEU A 61 -5.93 17.57 17.19
N TRP A 62 -7.15 18.10 17.35
CA TRP A 62 -7.34 19.53 17.65
C TRP A 62 -6.64 19.95 18.95
N GLN A 63 -6.77 19.13 20.01
CA GLN A 63 -6.16 19.38 21.31
C GLN A 63 -4.63 19.24 21.31
N SER A 64 -4.08 18.44 20.39
CA SER A 64 -2.63 18.20 20.29
C SER A 64 -1.81 19.42 19.86
N TYR A 65 -2.46 20.50 19.39
CA TYR A 65 -1.80 21.70 18.87
C TYR A 65 -0.70 22.25 19.78
N LYS A 66 -0.96 22.37 21.09
CA LYS A 66 0.02 22.91 22.04
C LYS A 66 1.30 22.06 22.11
N CYS A 67 1.15 20.74 22.05
CA CYS A 67 2.28 19.80 22.04
C CYS A 67 3.07 19.91 20.74
N LEU A 68 2.39 19.92 19.59
CA LEU A 68 3.01 20.07 18.27
C LEU A 68 3.79 21.38 18.18
N LYS A 69 3.23 22.48 18.67
CA LYS A 69 3.89 23.79 18.68
C LYS A 69 5.14 23.82 19.57
N LYS A 70 5.14 23.09 20.70
CA LYS A 70 6.30 23.00 21.60
C LYS A 70 7.48 22.31 20.91
N ASN A 71 7.21 21.30 20.09
CA ASN A 71 8.21 20.48 19.41
C ASN A 71 8.35 20.87 17.93
N ILE A 72 8.14 22.15 17.59
CA ILE A 72 8.07 22.61 16.19
C ILE A 72 9.37 22.38 15.41
N ASN A 73 10.52 22.44 16.08
CA ASN A 73 11.82 22.23 15.43
C ASN A 73 11.92 20.83 14.81
N ASN A 74 11.47 19.79 15.53
CA ASN A 74 11.43 18.42 15.04
C ASN A 74 10.41 18.24 13.89
N LEU A 75 9.39 19.11 13.80
CA LEU A 75 8.41 19.08 12.71
C LEU A 75 8.90 19.81 11.46
N GLN A 76 9.74 20.84 11.59
CA GLN A 76 10.22 21.67 10.48
C GLN A 76 11.56 21.18 9.94
N THR A 77 12.44 20.72 10.82
CA THR A 77 13.81 20.27 10.52
C THR A 77 14.13 19.01 11.33
N PRO A 78 13.49 17.86 11.03
CA PRO A 78 13.79 16.59 11.68
C PRO A 78 15.20 16.08 11.32
N GLU A 79 15.90 15.50 12.28
CA GLU A 79 17.18 14.81 12.06
C GLU A 79 16.99 13.45 11.36
N SER A 80 15.88 12.76 11.68
CA SER A 80 15.49 11.51 11.04
C SER A 80 13.98 11.40 10.86
N LEU A 81 13.54 10.44 10.04
CA LEU A 81 12.11 10.14 9.87
C LEU A 81 11.45 9.69 11.18
N ASN A 82 12.20 8.99 12.04
CA ASN A 82 11.69 8.54 13.33
C ASN A 82 11.50 9.71 14.29
N ASP A 83 12.42 10.69 14.28
CA ASP A 83 12.30 11.92 15.08
C ASP A 83 11.12 12.78 14.62
N TYR A 84 10.81 12.74 13.32
CA TYR A 84 9.64 13.40 12.78
C TYR A 84 8.33 12.75 13.25
N ILE A 85 8.26 11.41 13.19
CA ILE A 85 7.07 10.64 13.58
C ILE A 85 6.84 10.70 15.10
N SER A 86 7.90 10.73 15.92
CA SER A 86 7.80 10.68 17.38
C SER A 86 7.08 11.90 17.99
N VAL A 87 7.00 13.01 17.25
CA VAL A 87 6.31 14.24 17.68
C VAL A 87 4.81 14.17 17.45
N PHE A 88 4.34 13.28 16.59
CA PHE A 88 2.93 13.19 16.25
C PHE A 88 2.06 12.76 17.43
N PRO A 89 0.76 13.13 17.43
CA PRO A 89 -0.15 12.74 18.50
C PRO A 89 -0.23 11.22 18.58
N GLY A 90 0.08 10.64 19.75
CA GLY A 90 0.14 9.19 19.93
C GLY A 90 -1.15 8.47 19.54
N SER A 91 -2.32 9.10 19.74
CA SER A 91 -3.60 8.56 19.29
C SER A 91 -3.66 8.35 17.77
N LEU A 92 -3.21 9.33 16.98
CA LEU A 92 -3.16 9.22 15.52
C LEU A 92 -2.11 8.23 15.07
N THR A 93 -0.91 8.31 15.67
CA THR A 93 0.20 7.41 15.37
C THR A 93 -0.21 5.96 15.57
N ASN A 94 -0.73 5.62 16.75
CA ASN A 94 -1.15 4.25 17.08
C ASN A 94 -2.29 3.76 16.17
N PHE A 95 -3.25 4.64 15.86
CA PHE A 95 -4.38 4.30 15.00
C PHE A 95 -3.93 3.95 13.58
N PHE A 96 -3.19 4.85 12.94
CA PHE A 96 -2.71 4.64 11.57
C PHE A 96 -1.67 3.51 11.50
N GLU A 97 -0.76 3.42 12.47
CA GLU A 97 0.22 2.34 12.55
C GLU A 97 -0.47 0.97 12.64
N SER A 98 -1.43 0.81 13.55
CA SER A 98 -2.18 -0.44 13.72
C SER A 98 -2.97 -0.80 12.45
N MET A 99 -3.63 0.18 11.83
CA MET A 99 -4.35 0.00 10.58
C MET A 99 -3.41 -0.44 9.43
N LEU A 100 -2.29 0.25 9.26
CA LEU A 100 -1.31 -0.04 8.20
C LEU A 100 -0.64 -1.40 8.40
N THR A 101 -0.26 -1.73 9.63
CA THR A 101 0.35 -3.01 10.00
C THR A 101 -0.60 -4.16 9.67
N THR A 102 -1.86 -4.08 10.10
CA THR A 102 -2.89 -5.10 9.82
C THR A 102 -3.06 -5.34 8.32
N ILE A 103 -3.07 -4.28 7.51
CA ILE A 103 -3.20 -4.38 6.05
C ILE A 103 -1.95 -5.03 5.43
N LEU A 104 -0.75 -4.62 5.87
CA LEU A 104 0.51 -5.12 5.32
C LEU A 104 0.77 -6.58 5.71
N GLU A 105 0.43 -6.99 6.93
CA GLU A 105 0.47 -8.39 7.36
C GLU A 105 -0.40 -9.26 6.47
N ARG A 106 -1.67 -8.88 6.25
CA ARG A 106 -2.58 -9.61 5.35
C ARG A 106 -2.06 -9.68 3.91
N LYS A 107 -1.55 -8.58 3.36
CA LYS A 107 -0.94 -8.56 2.02
C LYS A 107 0.28 -9.46 1.94
N THR A 108 1.11 -9.49 2.98
CA THR A 108 2.32 -10.31 3.06
C THR A 108 1.97 -11.79 3.18
N ALA A 109 0.99 -12.15 4.00
CA ALA A 109 0.47 -13.50 4.13
C ALA A 109 -0.04 -14.03 2.77
N GLU A 110 -0.83 -13.26 2.04
CA GLU A 110 -1.30 -13.66 0.71
C GLU A 110 -0.16 -13.78 -0.32
N SER A 111 0.82 -12.86 -0.27
CA SER A 111 2.00 -12.98 -1.13
C SER A 111 2.81 -14.22 -0.80
N ASN A 112 2.96 -14.56 0.49
CA ASN A 112 3.73 -15.70 0.96
C ASN A 112 3.05 -17.02 0.64
N ARG A 113 1.71 -17.10 0.77
CA ARG A 113 0.92 -18.23 0.30
C ARG A 113 1.19 -18.55 -1.17
N LYS A 114 1.25 -17.53 -2.04
CA LYS A 114 1.57 -17.68 -3.46
C LYS A 114 3.04 -18.03 -3.74
N ARG A 115 3.96 -17.67 -2.83
CA ARG A 115 5.40 -17.97 -2.94
C ARG A 115 5.71 -19.41 -2.49
N LEU A 116 5.04 -19.89 -1.44
CA LEU A 116 5.11 -21.27 -0.97
C LEU A 116 4.72 -22.26 -2.07
N LEU A 117 3.63 -21.99 -2.79
CA LEU A 117 3.21 -22.78 -3.96
C LEU A 117 4.24 -22.83 -5.10
N LYS A 118 5.25 -21.94 -5.07
CA LYS A 118 6.30 -21.83 -6.08
C LYS A 118 7.69 -22.14 -5.50
N GLU A 119 7.73 -22.72 -4.30
CA GLU A 119 8.98 -23.06 -3.58
C GLU A 119 9.94 -21.87 -3.44
N LYS A 120 9.40 -20.65 -3.30
CA LYS A 120 10.19 -19.44 -3.08
C LYS A 120 10.27 -19.11 -1.60
N SER A 121 11.39 -18.52 -1.17
CA SER A 121 11.58 -18.00 0.19
C SER A 121 10.45 -17.08 0.62
N LEU A 122 10.18 -16.96 1.92
CA LEU A 122 9.13 -16.08 2.45
C LEU A 122 9.59 -14.61 2.40
N LYS A 123 8.61 -13.70 2.31
CA LYS A 123 8.83 -12.27 2.53
C LYS A 123 8.59 -11.96 4.00
N GLU A 124 9.49 -11.17 4.57
CA GLU A 124 9.29 -10.54 5.86
C GLU A 124 8.54 -9.22 5.72
N LEU A 125 7.93 -8.80 6.84
CA LEU A 125 7.25 -7.51 6.95
C LEU A 125 8.29 -6.39 6.99
N ASP A 126 8.11 -5.38 6.15
CA ASP A 126 9.02 -4.24 6.06
C ASP A 126 8.46 -3.08 6.90
N SER A 127 8.99 -2.90 8.11
CA SER A 127 8.58 -1.85 9.05
C SER A 127 8.85 -0.44 8.51
N GLN A 128 9.84 -0.26 7.63
CA GLN A 128 10.12 1.05 7.04
C GLN A 128 8.98 1.51 6.13
N LYS A 129 8.28 0.57 5.46
CA LYS A 129 7.10 0.93 4.65
C LYS A 129 5.97 1.52 5.51
N ILE A 130 5.81 1.04 6.75
CA ILE A 130 4.83 1.58 7.68
C ILE A 130 5.22 3.01 8.01
N ASN A 131 6.47 3.27 8.40
CA ASN A 131 6.94 4.61 8.77
C ASN A 131 6.81 5.61 7.61
N HIS A 132 7.14 5.20 6.37
CA HIS A 132 6.95 6.06 5.20
C HIS A 132 5.48 6.46 5.01
N LEU A 133 4.56 5.49 5.04
CA LEU A 133 3.12 5.75 4.89
C LEU A 133 2.54 6.57 6.04
N LEU A 134 2.91 6.22 7.27
CA LEU A 134 2.52 6.90 8.50
C LEU A 134 2.93 8.37 8.45
N SER A 135 4.18 8.64 8.07
CA SER A 135 4.70 10.00 7.91
C SER A 135 3.89 10.79 6.91
N LEU A 136 3.52 10.20 5.77
CA LEU A 136 2.76 10.87 4.72
C LEU A 136 1.32 11.19 5.15
N LEU A 137 0.61 10.20 5.69
CA LEU A 137 -0.79 10.33 6.08
C LEU A 137 -0.98 11.33 7.22
N ILE A 138 -0.19 11.18 8.29
CA ILE A 138 -0.31 12.06 9.45
C ILE A 138 0.16 13.47 9.11
N SER A 139 1.23 13.63 8.32
CA SER A 139 1.66 14.96 7.87
C SER A 139 0.59 15.68 7.06
N ALA A 140 -0.07 14.98 6.14
CA ALA A 140 -1.15 15.56 5.35
C ALA A 140 -2.30 16.02 6.27
N LEU A 141 -2.68 15.20 7.25
CA LEU A 141 -3.75 15.50 8.19
C LEU A 141 -3.42 16.67 9.15
N ILE A 142 -2.20 16.70 9.69
CA ILE A 142 -1.74 17.80 10.55
C ILE A 142 -1.62 19.09 9.73
N ASN A 143 -1.10 19.03 8.50
CA ASN A 143 -0.99 20.22 7.65
C ASN A 143 -2.38 20.77 7.26
N PHE A 144 -3.34 19.89 7.03
CA PHE A 144 -4.74 20.29 6.80
C PHE A 144 -5.32 21.01 8.03
N THR A 145 -5.09 20.47 9.23
CA THR A 145 -5.64 21.03 10.48
C THR A 145 -4.90 22.30 10.92
N PHE A 146 -3.58 22.34 10.79
CA PHE A 146 -2.68 23.39 11.28
C PHE A 146 -1.69 23.83 10.18
N PRO A 147 -2.15 24.53 9.13
CA PRO A 147 -1.33 24.84 7.95
C PRO A 147 -0.11 25.73 8.25
N TYR A 148 -0.15 26.49 9.34
CA TYR A 148 0.90 27.43 9.74
C TYR A 148 2.07 26.78 10.52
N LEU A 149 2.04 25.46 10.76
CA LEU A 149 3.15 24.76 11.41
C LEU A 149 4.37 24.55 10.49
N ASN A 150 4.21 24.75 9.17
CA ASN A 150 5.27 24.60 8.16
C ASN A 150 5.98 23.24 8.24
N LEU A 151 5.20 22.16 8.30
CA LEU A 151 5.72 20.80 8.42
C LEU A 151 6.73 20.47 7.31
N TRP A 152 7.78 19.74 7.67
CA TRP A 152 8.86 19.34 6.78
C TRP A 152 8.36 18.59 5.55
N LEU A 153 7.58 17.53 5.72
CA LEU A 153 7.18 16.66 4.61
C LEU A 153 6.24 17.38 3.60
N PRO A 154 5.18 18.09 4.01
CA PRO A 154 4.36 18.91 3.10
C PRO A 154 5.18 19.98 2.36
N ASN A 155 6.12 20.64 3.03
CA ASN A 155 7.00 21.62 2.38
C ASN A 155 7.93 20.98 1.35
N VAL A 156 8.51 19.81 1.66
CA VAL A 156 9.29 19.02 0.71
C VAL A 156 8.44 18.62 -0.49
N LEU A 157 7.23 18.11 -0.28
CA LEU A 157 6.30 17.75 -1.35
C LEU A 157 5.95 18.95 -2.24
N ALA A 158 5.65 20.11 -1.64
CA ALA A 158 5.38 21.33 -2.39
C ALA A 158 6.59 21.76 -3.26
N SER A 159 7.80 21.64 -2.72
CA SER A 159 9.04 21.92 -3.45
C SER A 159 9.27 20.95 -4.61
N LEU A 160 9.04 19.65 -4.38
CA LEU A 160 9.14 18.59 -5.39
C LEU A 160 8.15 18.83 -6.53
N CYS A 161 6.91 19.20 -6.23
CA CYS A 161 5.89 19.50 -7.23
C CYS A 161 6.19 20.78 -8.04
N ARG A 162 6.81 21.80 -7.42
CA ARG A 162 7.08 23.08 -8.08
C ARG A 162 8.25 23.02 -9.07
N ARG A 163 9.18 22.08 -8.90
CA ARG A 163 10.42 22.02 -9.68
C ARG A 163 10.41 20.82 -10.62
N PRO A 164 10.25 21.01 -11.95
CA PRO A 164 10.24 19.91 -12.92
C PRO A 164 11.48 19.00 -12.83
N LYS A 165 12.65 19.59 -12.54
CA LYS A 165 13.92 18.86 -12.36
C LYS A 165 13.90 17.84 -11.20
N LEU A 166 12.94 17.94 -10.27
CA LEU A 166 12.79 17.06 -9.11
C LEU A 166 11.65 16.04 -9.28
N LEU A 167 11.04 15.95 -10.46
CA LEU A 167 9.94 15.03 -10.72
C LEU A 167 10.36 13.56 -10.51
N SER A 168 11.59 13.21 -10.83
CA SER A 168 12.16 11.88 -10.54
C SER A 168 12.17 11.59 -9.04
N SER A 169 12.58 12.56 -8.22
CA SER A 169 12.57 12.43 -6.75
C SER A 169 11.15 12.33 -6.19
N LEU A 170 10.18 13.06 -6.76
CA LEU A 170 8.76 12.90 -6.41
C LEU A 170 8.27 11.49 -6.74
N HIS A 171 8.59 11.00 -7.94
CA HIS A 171 8.23 9.66 -8.38
C HIS A 171 8.83 8.58 -7.46
N ASP A 172 10.09 8.74 -7.05
CA ASP A 172 10.76 7.82 -6.13
C ASP A 172 10.09 7.83 -4.74
N LEU A 173 9.73 8.99 -4.22
CA LEU A 173 8.99 9.12 -2.95
C LEU A 173 7.64 8.40 -3.01
N LEU A 174 6.85 8.66 -4.06
CA LEU A 174 5.53 8.05 -4.24
C LEU A 174 5.64 6.53 -4.49
N THR A 175 6.74 6.08 -5.10
CA THR A 175 7.03 4.65 -5.28
C THR A 175 7.39 3.98 -3.95
N LYS A 176 8.23 4.61 -3.12
CA LYS A 176 8.55 4.12 -1.76
C LYS A 176 7.31 4.04 -0.88
N CYS A 177 6.40 5.02 -0.99
CA CYS A 177 5.10 5.00 -0.32
C CYS A 177 4.09 4.02 -0.95
N SER A 178 4.48 3.26 -1.98
CA SER A 178 3.61 2.30 -2.68
C SER A 178 2.33 2.90 -3.30
N ILE A 179 2.33 4.20 -3.60
CA ILE A 179 1.21 4.91 -4.22
C ILE A 179 1.16 4.64 -5.73
N ILE A 180 2.32 4.73 -6.40
CA ILE A 180 2.42 4.63 -7.87
C ILE A 180 2.91 3.25 -8.35
N GLY A 181 3.39 2.39 -7.45
CA GLY A 181 4.00 1.09 -7.84
C GLY A 181 3.08 0.17 -8.67
N HIS A 182 1.77 0.23 -8.45
CA HIS A 182 0.80 -0.55 -9.22
C HIS A 182 0.26 0.18 -10.46
N THR A 183 0.25 1.51 -10.46
CA THR A 183 -0.28 2.32 -11.56
C THR A 183 0.64 2.29 -12.78
N ASN A 184 1.96 2.30 -12.61
CA ASN A 184 2.90 2.22 -13.73
C ASN A 184 2.70 0.98 -14.62
N ARG A 185 2.36 -0.18 -14.03
CA ARG A 185 2.02 -1.38 -14.80
C ARG A 185 0.71 -1.21 -15.55
N HIS A 186 -0.28 -0.58 -14.92
CA HIS A 186 -1.56 -0.30 -15.54
C HIS A 186 -1.39 0.67 -16.72
N GLU A 187 -0.68 1.77 -16.53
CA GLU A 187 -0.38 2.75 -17.58
C GLU A 187 0.32 2.11 -18.77
N ARG A 188 1.37 1.30 -18.54
CA ARG A 188 2.04 0.56 -19.63
C ARG A 188 1.12 -0.40 -20.37
N ARG A 189 0.12 -0.99 -19.70
CA ARG A 189 -0.88 -1.85 -20.36
C ARG A 189 -1.85 -1.02 -21.18
N LEU A 190 -2.30 0.10 -20.61
CA LEU A 190 -3.21 1.02 -21.27
C LEU A 190 -2.58 1.64 -22.51
N GLU A 191 -1.31 2.03 -22.41
CA GLU A 191 -0.48 2.49 -23.53
C GLU A 191 -0.42 1.44 -24.64
N LYS A 192 -0.09 0.18 -24.31
CA LYS A 192 -0.09 -0.93 -25.29
C LYS A 192 -1.45 -1.12 -25.96
N THR A 193 -2.54 -0.99 -25.19
CA THR A 193 -3.90 -1.07 -25.74
C THR A 193 -4.17 0.10 -26.68
N ARG A 194 -3.87 1.34 -26.26
CA ARG A 194 -4.03 2.56 -27.05
C ARG A 194 -3.24 2.48 -28.35
N MET A 195 -1.97 2.07 -28.30
CA MET A 195 -1.12 1.84 -29.48
C MET A 195 -1.73 0.83 -30.45
N LYS A 196 -2.27 -0.29 -29.96
CA LYS A 196 -2.90 -1.31 -30.82
C LYS A 196 -4.19 -0.82 -31.47
N SER A 197 -4.95 0.03 -30.77
CA SER A 197 -6.21 0.59 -31.25
C SER A 197 -6.05 1.86 -32.09
N ALA A 198 -4.85 2.47 -32.10
CA ALA A 198 -4.60 3.70 -32.83
C ALA A 198 -4.55 3.41 -34.34
N ASP A 199 -5.34 4.16 -35.11
CA ASP A 199 -5.27 4.18 -36.56
C ASP A 199 -4.63 5.50 -37.00
N PRO A 200 -3.34 5.49 -37.39
CA PRO A 200 -2.62 6.70 -37.82
C PRO A 200 -3.26 7.38 -39.03
N SER A 201 -3.97 6.61 -39.86
CA SER A 201 -4.61 7.08 -41.10
C SER A 201 -5.68 8.13 -40.84
N LYS A 202 -6.37 8.03 -39.69
CA LYS A 202 -7.38 9.02 -39.25
C LYS A 202 -6.79 10.38 -38.89
N ARG A 203 -5.47 10.49 -38.72
CA ARG A 203 -4.77 11.74 -38.38
C ARG A 203 -4.10 12.38 -39.59
N LEU A 204 -4.15 11.75 -40.77
CA LEU A 204 -3.62 12.30 -42.01
C LEU A 204 -4.58 13.36 -42.56
N LEU A 205 -4.10 14.59 -42.74
CA LEU A 205 -4.83 15.62 -43.47
C LEU A 205 -4.66 15.35 -44.97
N THR A 206 -5.76 15.06 -45.68
CA THR A 206 -5.75 14.61 -47.08
C THR A 206 -6.07 15.73 -48.08
N GLU A 207 -5.80 16.99 -47.73
CA GLU A 207 -6.00 18.10 -48.66
C GLU A 207 -4.95 18.12 -49.77
N LYS A 208 -5.38 18.52 -50.98
CA LYS A 208 -4.72 18.21 -52.26
C LYS A 208 -3.31 18.80 -52.48
N ASN A 209 -2.78 19.65 -51.59
CA ASN A 209 -1.56 20.43 -51.89
C ASN A 209 -0.55 20.60 -50.73
N VAL A 210 -0.50 19.70 -49.75
CA VAL A 210 0.60 19.72 -48.77
C VAL A 210 1.24 18.34 -48.69
N PHE A 211 2.53 18.27 -49.03
CA PHE A 211 3.35 17.12 -48.66
C PHE A 211 3.26 16.98 -47.13
N ASN A 212 2.62 15.91 -46.66
CA ASN A 212 2.53 15.54 -45.24
C ASN A 212 3.90 15.12 -44.64
N LEU A 213 4.98 15.82 -44.99
CA LEU A 213 6.30 15.67 -44.38
C LEU A 213 6.26 16.01 -42.88
N ALA A 214 5.34 16.89 -42.45
CA ALA A 214 5.19 17.29 -41.05
C ALA A 214 4.43 16.30 -40.16
N VAL A 215 3.77 15.27 -40.72
CA VAL A 215 3.01 14.28 -39.92
C VAL A 215 3.86 13.07 -39.53
N ILE A 216 5.06 12.93 -40.12
CA ILE A 216 5.99 11.82 -39.82
C ILE A 216 6.67 11.99 -38.46
N ASP A 217 6.81 13.22 -37.96
CA ASP A 217 7.54 13.53 -36.71
C ASP A 217 6.79 13.09 -35.43
N ASN A 218 5.54 12.63 -35.55
CA ASN A 218 4.70 12.19 -34.42
C ASN A 218 4.17 10.74 -34.57
N ILE A 219 4.68 9.97 -35.53
CA ILE A 219 4.38 8.53 -35.65
C ILE A 219 5.40 7.70 -34.86
N ASP A 220 5.86 8.19 -33.71
CA ASP A 220 6.63 7.37 -32.79
C ASP A 220 5.78 6.92 -31.61
N PHE A 221 4.95 5.91 -31.88
CA PHE A 221 4.28 5.15 -30.84
C PHE A 221 5.14 3.97 -30.36
N LYS A 222 6.36 3.73 -30.87
CA LYS A 222 7.14 2.54 -30.53
C LYS A 222 8.45 2.92 -29.84
N GLU A 223 8.42 2.90 -28.52
CA GLU A 223 9.58 2.91 -27.59
C GLU A 223 10.69 1.89 -27.95
N ARG A 224 10.45 0.97 -28.91
CA ARG A 224 11.49 0.09 -29.47
C ARG A 224 12.53 0.82 -30.33
N SER A 225 12.21 1.99 -30.89
CA SER A 225 13.07 2.67 -31.86
C SER A 225 13.77 3.92 -31.31
N PHE A 226 13.11 4.68 -30.41
CA PHE A 226 13.73 5.85 -29.78
C PHE A 226 13.50 5.82 -28.26
N GLN A 227 14.61 5.96 -27.52
CA GLN A 227 14.65 5.89 -26.06
C GLN A 227 14.37 7.24 -25.38
N PHE A 228 14.22 8.31 -26.18
CA PHE A 228 14.00 9.66 -25.70
C PHE A 228 12.57 10.08 -25.99
N GLY A 229 11.88 10.56 -24.95
CA GLY A 229 10.60 11.23 -25.08
C GLY A 229 10.69 12.42 -26.03
N ASN A 230 9.54 12.73 -26.63
CA ASN A 230 9.28 13.82 -27.57
C ASN A 230 10.26 15.01 -27.42
N ILE A 231 11.02 15.33 -28.48
CA ILE A 231 11.96 16.47 -28.53
C ILE A 231 11.26 17.84 -28.39
N TYR A 232 9.92 17.85 -28.40
CA TYR A 232 9.09 19.03 -28.11
C TYR A 232 8.51 19.06 -26.69
N ASP A 233 8.95 18.19 -25.76
CA ASP A 233 8.64 18.33 -24.34
C ASP A 233 9.47 19.48 -23.70
N VAL A 234 9.41 20.64 -24.36
CA VAL A 234 9.78 21.93 -23.81
C VAL A 234 8.48 22.48 -23.24
N THR A 235 8.20 22.11 -21.99
CA THR A 235 7.17 22.78 -21.19
C THR A 235 7.49 24.27 -21.19
N ARG A 236 6.61 25.03 -21.84
CA ARG A 236 6.58 26.49 -21.87
C ARG A 236 5.86 27.01 -20.64
#